data_AF-A0A852IR25-F1
#
_entry.id   AF-A0A852IR25-F1
#
_cell.length_a   1.000
_cell.length_b   1.000
_cell.length_c   1.000
_cell.angle_alpha   90.00
_cell.angle_beta   90.00
_cell.angle_gamma   90.00
#
_symmetry.space_group_name_H-M   'P 1'
#
loop_
_entity.id
_entity.type
_entity.pdbx_description
1 polymer ?
#
loop_
_entity_poly.entity_id
_entity_poly.type
_entity_poly.pdbx_seq_one_letter_code
_entity_poly.pdbx_strand_id
1 'polypeptide(L)'
;SFTHISALVQHRRIHSGEKPFTCSDCGKSFTQSSNLTSHRRTHTGEKPFTCSDCGKSFTQRSNLTSHRRTHTGEKPFTCSDCGKS
;
A
#
# COMPACT_ATOMS: atom_id res chain seq x y z
N SER A 1 11.34 1.97 18.06
CA SER A 1 12.76 1.53 17.99
C SER A 1 12.96 0.77 16.68
N PHE A 2 14.13 0.87 16.05
CA PHE A 2 14.43 0.24 14.76
C PHE A 2 15.57 -0.77 14.93
N THR A 3 15.47 -1.94 14.30
CA THR A 3 16.51 -2.98 14.33
C THR A 3 17.64 -2.73 13.32
N HIS A 4 17.38 -1.93 12.28
CA HIS A 4 18.36 -1.60 11.23
C HIS A 4 18.47 -0.08 11.02
N ILE A 5 19.69 0.40 10.79
CA ILE A 5 19.98 1.81 10.51
C ILE A 5 19.24 2.29 9.26
N SER A 6 19.15 1.46 8.21
CA SER A 6 18.42 1.79 6.98
C SER A 6 16.94 2.10 7.24
N ALA A 7 16.30 1.35 8.14
CA ALA A 7 14.92 1.59 8.54
C ALA A 7 14.77 2.90 9.33
N LEU A 8 15.72 3.22 10.22
CA LEU A 8 15.77 4.50 10.92
C LEU A 8 15.95 5.67 9.94
N VAL A 9 16.88 5.57 8.99
CA VAL A 9 17.11 6.60 7.97
C VAL A 9 15.85 6.82 7.12
N GLN A 10 15.21 5.73 6.68
CA GLN A 10 13.95 5.83 5.95
C GLN A 10 12.85 6.49 6.79
N HIS A 11 12.74 6.15 8.08
CA HIS A 11 11.79 6.77 8.99
C HIS A 11 12.04 8.28 9.15
N ARG A 12 13.30 8.72 9.25
CA ARG A 12 13.64 10.16 9.36
C ARG A 12 13.14 11.01 8.18
N ARG A 13 12.92 10.41 7.01
CA ARG A 13 12.30 11.10 5.87
C ARG A 13 10.87 11.57 6.14
N ILE A 14 10.16 10.92 7.07
CA ILE A 14 8.82 11.33 7.48
C ILE A 14 8.86 12.68 8.21
N HIS A 15 9.88 12.89 9.05
CA HIS A 15 10.04 14.14 9.82
C HIS A 15 10.60 15.28 8.96
N SER A 16 11.55 14.98 8.08
CA SER A 16 12.17 15.99 7.20
C SER A 16 11.34 16.32 5.97
N GLY A 17 10.39 15.47 5.59
CA GLY A 17 9.63 15.60 4.35
C GLY A 17 10.41 15.23 3.08
N GLU A 18 11.63 14.72 3.20
CA GLU A 18 12.47 14.30 2.06
C GLU A 18 11.77 13.19 1.25
N LYS A 19 11.60 13.43 -0.06
CA LYS A 19 10.96 12.47 -0.99
C LYS A 19 11.84 12.27 -2.23
N PRO A 20 12.87 11.41 -2.16
CA PRO A 20 13.87 11.28 -3.22
C PRO A 20 13.35 10.72 -4.54
N PHE A 21 12.19 10.04 -4.51
CA PHE A 21 11.69 9.27 -5.64
C PHE A 21 10.56 10.03 -6.32
N THR A 22 10.85 10.69 -7.44
CA THR A 22 9.89 11.51 -8.18
C THR A 22 9.35 10.77 -9.40
N CYS A 23 8.03 10.84 -9.61
CA CYS A 23 7.39 10.35 -10.82
C CYS A 23 7.65 11.31 -11.98
N SER A 24 8.23 10.80 -13.07
CA SER A 24 8.46 11.57 -14.31
C SER A 24 7.17 12.03 -14.98
N ASP A 25 6.09 11.26 -14.84
CA ASP A 25 4.85 11.47 -15.59
C ASP A 25 3.99 12.60 -14.97
N CYS A 26 4.09 12.83 -13.66
CA CYS A 26 3.23 13.79 -12.94
C CYS A 26 3.94 14.63 -11.88
N GLY A 27 5.26 14.48 -11.71
CA GLY A 27 6.07 15.22 -10.74
C GLY A 27 5.84 14.83 -9.27
N LYS A 28 4.97 13.87 -8.96
CA LYS A 28 4.68 13.46 -7.58
C LYS A 28 5.86 12.68 -6.98
N SER A 29 6.29 13.08 -5.78
CA SER A 29 7.43 12.46 -5.09
C SER A 29 7.03 11.56 -3.91
N PHE A 30 7.88 10.56 -3.64
CA PHE A 30 7.69 9.51 -2.64
C PHE A 30 8.95 9.32 -1.79
N THR A 31 8.77 8.87 -0.55
CA THR A 31 9.86 8.58 0.41
C THR A 31 10.56 7.25 0.14
N GLN A 32 9.90 6.35 -0.60
CA GLN A 32 10.38 5.00 -0.93
C GLN A 32 10.18 4.70 -2.42
N SER A 33 11.11 3.96 -3.02
CA SER A 33 11.05 3.54 -4.43
C SER A 33 9.87 2.62 -4.71
N SER A 34 9.57 1.68 -3.82
CA SER A 34 8.41 0.77 -3.93
C SER A 34 7.08 1.51 -4.06
N ASN A 35 6.93 2.62 -3.33
CA ASN A 35 5.75 3.48 -3.40
C ASN A 35 5.66 4.20 -4.76
N LEU A 36 6.79 4.68 -5.29
CA LEU A 36 6.83 5.23 -6.66
C LEU A 36 6.47 4.16 -7.70
N THR A 37 7.03 2.95 -7.62
CA THR A 37 6.72 1.85 -8.54
C THR A 37 5.23 1.50 -8.50
N SER A 38 4.64 1.39 -7.30
CA SER A 38 3.21 1.16 -7.18
C SER A 38 2.38 2.33 -7.70
N HIS A 39 2.84 3.57 -7.51
CA HIS A 39 2.17 4.74 -8.04
C HIS A 39 2.17 4.76 -9.56
N ARG A 40 3.27 4.40 -10.23
CA ARG A 40 3.32 4.37 -11.70
C ARG A 40 2.22 3.50 -12.34
N ARG A 41 1.75 2.47 -11.63
CA ARG A 41 0.60 1.65 -12.06
C ARG A 41 -0.70 2.44 -12.21
N THR A 42 -0.83 3.60 -11.56
CA THR A 42 -2.01 4.48 -11.74
C THR A 42 -2.01 5.16 -13.10
N HIS A 43 -0.83 5.33 -13.72
CA HIS A 43 -0.70 5.91 -15.06
C HIS A 43 -0.87 4.84 -16.14
N THR A 44 -0.29 3.65 -15.93
CA THR A 44 -0.35 2.55 -16.91
C THR A 44 -1.65 1.74 -16.83
N GLY A 45 -2.39 1.82 -15.73
CA GLY A 45 -3.56 0.99 -15.48
C GLY A 45 -3.23 -0.49 -15.16
N GLU A 46 -1.95 -0.83 -14.98
CA GLU A 46 -1.49 -2.19 -14.68
C GLU A 46 -2.08 -2.70 -13.35
N LYS A 47 -2.75 -3.85 -13.39
CA LYS A 47 -3.37 -4.50 -12.23
C LYS A 47 -2.88 -5.94 -12.10
N PRO A 48 -1.65 -6.17 -11.61
CA PRO A 48 -1.03 -7.50 -11.64
C PRO A 48 -1.62 -8.48 -10.63
N PHE A 49 -2.47 -8.03 -9.69
CA PHE A 49 -3.01 -8.87 -8.64
C PHE A 49 -4.48 -9.19 -8.91
N THR A 50 -4.76 -10.39 -9.40
CA THR A 50 -6.12 -10.84 -9.74
C THR A 50 -6.71 -11.74 -8.66
N CYS A 51 -7.98 -11.51 -8.32
CA CYS A 51 -8.75 -12.38 -7.44
C CYS A 51 -9.16 -13.66 -8.20
N SER A 52 -8.81 -14.81 -7.65
CA SER A 52 -9.20 -16.12 -8.19
C SER A 52 -10.71 -16.35 -8.16
N ASP A 53 -11.39 -15.77 -7.18
CA ASP A 53 -12.80 -16.10 -6.89
C ASP A 53 -13.76 -15.33 -7.81
N CYS A 54 -13.39 -14.13 -8.27
CA CYS A 54 -14.26 -13.27 -9.08
C CYS A 54 -13.58 -12.59 -10.28
N GLY A 55 -12.30 -12.87 -10.53
CA GLY A 55 -11.54 -12.29 -11.65
C GLY A 55 -11.19 -10.79 -11.51
N LYS A 56 -11.58 -10.13 -10.42
CA LYS A 56 -11.30 -8.70 -10.21
C LYS A 56 -9.81 -8.46 -9.94
N SER A 57 -9.20 -7.51 -10.66
CA SER A 57 -7.77 -7.19 -10.54
C SER A 57 -7.48 -5.87 -9.81
N PHE A 58 -6.33 -5.83 -9.14
CA PHE A 58 -5.88 -4.74 -8.27
C PHE A 58 -4.43 -4.33 -8.58
N THR A 59 -4.11 -3.07 -8.32
CA THR A 59 -2.77 -2.48 -8.50
C THR A 59 -1.79 -2.87 -7.39
N GLN A 60 -2.29 -3.23 -6.21
CA GLN A 60 -1.51 -3.60 -5.02
C GLN A 60 -2.02 -4.91 -4.40
N ARG A 61 -1.10 -5.71 -3.84
CA ARG A 61 -1.40 -6.97 -3.17
C ARG A 61 -2.27 -6.78 -1.93
N SER A 62 -1.99 -5.75 -1.12
CA SER A 62 -2.78 -5.41 0.07
C SER A 62 -4.26 -5.18 -0.27
N ASN A 63 -4.54 -4.52 -1.40
CA ASN A 63 -5.90 -4.30 -1.87
C ASN A 63 -6.60 -5.60 -2.26
N LEU A 64 -5.88 -6.53 -2.93
CA LEU A 64 -6.41 -7.87 -3.20
C LEU A 64 -6.68 -8.63 -1.89
N THR A 65 -5.76 -8.61 -0.93
CA THR A 65 -5.94 -9.27 0.37
C THR A 65 -7.16 -8.72 1.10
N SER A 66 -7.32 -7.40 1.15
CA SER A 66 -8.50 -6.76 1.75
C SER A 66 -9.77 -7.11 0.98
N HIS A 67 -9.72 -7.15 -0.34
CA HIS A 67 -10.87 -7.54 -1.15
C HIS A 67 -11.29 -8.99 -0.90
N ARG A 68 -10.37 -9.94 -0.74
CA ARG A 68 -10.73 -11.34 -0.47
C ARG A 68 -11.59 -11.50 0.79
N ARG A 69 -11.46 -10.60 1.77
CA ARG A 69 -12.32 -10.58 2.96
C ARG A 69 -13.79 -10.34 2.66
N THR A 70 -14.11 -9.70 1.52
CA THR A 70 -15.51 -9.54 1.09
C THR A 70 -16.13 -10.86 0.64
N HIS A 71 -15.33 -11.85 0.25
CA HIS A 71 -15.80 -13.19 -0.10
C HIS A 71 -15.91 -14.09 1.13
N THR A 72 -14.99 -13.97 2.08
CA THR A 72 -14.98 -14.80 3.29
C THR A 72 -15.87 -14.26 4.40
N GLY A 73 -16.25 -12.98 4.36
CA GLY A 73 -16.95 -12.31 5.45
C GLY A 73 -16.08 -12.08 6.69
N GLU A 74 -14.76 -12.26 6.60
CA GLU A 74 -13.82 -12.06 7.71
C GLU A 74 -13.81 -10.60 8.16
N LYS A 75 -14.01 -10.37 9.47
CA LYS A 75 -13.98 -9.06 10.10
C LYS A 75 -12.91 -9.04 11.22
N PRO A 76 -11.66 -8.69 10.89
CA PRO A 76 -10.53 -8.81 11.83
C PRO A 76 -10.50 -7.74 12.93
N PHE A 77 -11.27 -6.68 12.76
CA PHE A 77 -11.27 -5.54 13.66
C PHE A 77 -12.61 -5.51 14.38
N THR A 78 -12.56 -5.45 15.71
CA THR A 78 -13.74 -5.38 16.57
C THR A 78 -13.58 -4.20 17.50
N CYS A 79 -14.66 -3.44 17.69
CA CYS A 79 -14.70 -2.35 18.65
C CYS A 79 -14.71 -2.91 20.09
N SER A 80 -13.76 -2.49 20.92
CA SER A 80 -13.70 -2.87 22.34
C SER A 80 -14.89 -2.39 23.16
N ASP A 81 -15.45 -1.22 22.82
CA ASP A 81 -16.53 -0.60 23.57
C ASP A 81 -17.91 -1.19 23.27
N CYS A 82 -18.17 -1.60 22.02
CA CYS A 82 -19.50 -2.08 21.62
C CYS A 82 -19.51 -3.47 20.95
N GLY A 83 -18.36 -4.13 20.81
CA GLY A 83 -18.25 -5.49 20.26
C GLY A 83 -18.58 -5.61 18.77
N LYS A 84 -18.84 -4.50 18.07
CA LYS A 84 -19.14 -4.51 16.64
C LYS A 84 -17.88 -4.72 15.81
N SER A 85 -17.98 -5.63 14.84
CA SER A 85 -16.96 -5.93 13.83
C SER A 85 -17.33 -5.45 12.43
#